data_AF-A0A2W0BMH8-F1
#
_entry.id   AF-A0A2W0BMH8-F1
#
_cell.length_a   1.000
_cell.length_b   1.000
_cell.length_c   1.000
_cell.angle_alpha   90.00
_cell.angle_beta   90.00
_cell.angle_gamma   90.00
#
_symmetry.space_group_name_H-M   'P 1'
#
loop_
_entity.id
_entity.type
_entity.pdbx_description
1 polymer ?
#
loop_
_entity_poly.entity_id
_entity_poly.type
_entity_poly.pdbx_seq_one_letter_code
_entity_poly.pdbx_strand_id
1 'polypeptide(L)'
;MSPNTILAFVAGAFSLALAAIAACRTKRSLATWCFSVGMLIFGLESLFGAMWSDAVIPEKAAFWGSLTLIAKSFFPGIWICFSLTYSRGNARSLPSRSRLLVVAAVLIPVGISVIFRNQLLPVSLIDSDSDSWVRSHAAARMLNGFQLVSAVVILMNLERTFRSAVGTMQWRIKFVVIGLGIIFGAQIYTASQALLFSDGILVLSRIDSVALLIGCALIVIAFRRSGFGEIDVYPSHAVLRTSLTFVLAGAYLFVVGVLAEVVARTGKADAFELQALIVLLAFAGLAVALLSNRLRQKIR
;
A
#
# COMPACT_ATOMS: atom_id res chain seq x y z
N MET A 1 -23.98 -4.15 12.15
CA MET A 1 -22.74 -4.07 11.33
C MET A 1 -23.03 -3.26 10.08
N SER A 2 -22.23 -2.21 9.84
CA SER A 2 -22.36 -1.40 8.62
C SER A 2 -21.89 -2.20 7.37
N PRO A 3 -22.35 -1.87 6.15
CA PRO A 3 -21.89 -2.53 4.92
C PRO A 3 -20.38 -2.37 4.70
N ASN A 4 -19.77 -1.27 5.18
CA ASN A 4 -18.32 -1.07 5.12
C ASN A 4 -17.57 -2.09 5.99
N THR A 5 -18.10 -2.36 7.19
CA THR A 5 -17.52 -3.31 8.13
C THR A 5 -17.55 -4.73 7.55
N ILE A 6 -18.65 -5.14 6.92
CA ILE A 6 -18.77 -6.46 6.26
C ILE A 6 -17.73 -6.60 5.15
N LEU A 7 -17.58 -5.57 4.31
CA LEU A 7 -16.60 -5.58 3.24
C LEU A 7 -15.17 -5.73 3.76
N ALA A 8 -14.82 -5.00 4.83
CA ALA A 8 -13.52 -5.09 5.47
C ALA A 8 -13.24 -6.49 6.07
N PHE A 9 -14.26 -7.13 6.67
CA PHE A 9 -14.14 -8.50 7.15
C PHE A 9 -13.87 -9.49 6.02
N VAL A 10 -14.61 -9.37 4.91
CA VAL A 10 -14.43 -10.24 3.74
C VAL A 10 -13.04 -10.03 3.13
N ALA A 11 -12.64 -8.77 2.90
CA ALA A 11 -11.31 -8.45 2.36
C ALA A 11 -10.18 -8.98 3.27
N GLY A 12 -10.33 -8.82 4.59
CA GLY A 12 -9.40 -9.33 5.58
C GLY A 12 -9.28 -10.86 5.55
N ALA A 13 -10.41 -11.57 5.50
CA ALA A 13 -10.45 -13.02 5.42
C ALA A 13 -9.78 -13.55 4.14
N PHE A 14 -10.03 -12.93 2.98
CA PHE A 14 -9.36 -13.28 1.73
C PHE A 14 -7.84 -13.07 1.79
N SER A 15 -7.41 -11.97 2.41
CA SER A 15 -5.99 -11.66 2.60
C SER A 15 -5.30 -12.69 3.51
N LEU A 16 -5.94 -13.06 4.63
CA LEU A 16 -5.46 -14.10 5.54
C LEU A 16 -5.42 -15.49 4.87
N ALA A 17 -6.42 -15.84 4.07
CA ALA A 17 -6.43 -17.07 3.32
C ALA A 17 -5.24 -17.14 2.33
N LEU A 18 -4.98 -16.05 1.61
CA LEU A 18 -3.79 -15.95 0.75
C LEU A 18 -2.48 -16.05 1.53
N ALA A 19 -2.40 -15.43 2.71
CA ALA A 19 -1.23 -15.52 3.58
C ALA A 19 -0.98 -16.98 4.03
N ALA A 20 -2.02 -17.69 4.46
CA ALA A 20 -1.94 -19.10 4.88
C ALA A 20 -1.56 -20.02 3.71
N ILE A 21 -2.18 -19.84 2.54
CA ILE A 21 -1.84 -20.61 1.32
C ILE A 21 -0.37 -20.40 0.95
N ALA A 22 0.14 -19.16 1.07
CA ALA A 22 1.55 -18.87 0.81
C ALA A 22 2.49 -19.51 1.85
N ALA A 23 2.09 -19.56 3.14
CA ALA A 23 2.90 -20.12 4.24
C ALA A 23 2.98 -21.66 4.24
N CYS A 24 1.89 -22.34 3.83
CA CYS A 24 1.79 -23.80 3.82
C CYS A 24 2.53 -24.48 2.65
N ARG A 25 3.26 -23.73 1.81
CA ARG A 25 3.98 -24.31 0.67
C ARG A 25 5.34 -24.90 1.03
N THR A 26 5.68 -25.99 0.33
CA THR A 26 6.88 -26.82 0.51
C THR A 26 8.18 -26.15 0.05
N LYS A 27 8.15 -25.26 -0.95
CA LYS A 27 9.32 -24.46 -1.38
C LYS A 27 9.23 -23.04 -0.82
N ARG A 28 10.00 -22.74 0.23
CA ARG A 28 9.98 -21.45 0.93
C ARG A 28 11.12 -20.55 0.49
N SER A 29 10.83 -19.63 -0.42
CA SER A 29 11.72 -18.51 -0.72
C SER A 29 11.50 -17.36 0.26
N LEU A 30 12.50 -16.48 0.43
CA LEU A 30 12.36 -15.28 1.26
C LEU A 30 11.23 -14.36 0.75
N ALA A 31 11.04 -14.26 -0.58
CA ALA A 31 9.94 -13.51 -1.17
C ALA A 31 8.57 -14.10 -0.82
N THR A 32 8.44 -15.44 -0.75
CA THR A 32 7.20 -16.10 -0.33
C THR A 32 6.86 -15.77 1.12
N TRP A 33 7.87 -15.72 2.00
CA TRP A 33 7.70 -15.31 3.40
C TRP A 33 7.31 -13.84 3.51
N CYS A 34 8.03 -12.92 2.86
CA CYS A 34 7.67 -11.50 2.89
C CYS A 34 6.27 -11.25 2.32
N PHE A 35 5.88 -11.97 1.26
CA PHE A 35 4.52 -11.92 0.72
C PHE A 35 3.49 -12.39 1.74
N SER A 36 3.70 -13.57 2.35
CA SER A 36 2.79 -14.14 3.33
C SER A 36 2.62 -13.22 4.54
N VAL A 37 3.73 -12.69 5.09
CA VAL A 37 3.69 -11.74 6.21
C VAL A 37 3.02 -10.43 5.80
N GLY A 38 3.29 -9.91 4.61
CA GLY A 38 2.65 -8.69 4.10
C GLY A 38 1.13 -8.84 3.94
N MET A 39 0.67 -9.98 3.41
CA MET A 39 -0.76 -10.30 3.30
C MET A 39 -1.41 -10.55 4.66
N LEU A 40 -0.68 -11.12 5.61
CA LEU A 40 -1.14 -11.28 6.98
C LEU A 40 -1.37 -9.91 7.62
N ILE A 41 -0.43 -8.97 7.47
CA ILE A 41 -0.58 -7.60 7.99
C ILE A 41 -1.79 -6.90 7.37
N PHE A 42 -1.99 -7.01 6.06
CA PHE A 42 -3.19 -6.45 5.41
C PHE A 42 -4.49 -7.05 5.96
N GLY A 43 -4.49 -8.37 6.19
CA GLY A 43 -5.63 -9.07 6.77
C GLY A 43 -5.94 -8.57 8.17
N LEU A 44 -4.93 -8.49 9.02
CA LEU A 44 -5.04 -7.98 10.39
C LEU A 44 -5.45 -6.51 10.43
N GLU A 45 -4.86 -5.65 9.60
CA GLU A 45 -5.22 -4.23 9.49
C GLU A 45 -6.70 -4.05 9.11
N SER A 46 -7.19 -4.81 8.14
CA SER A 46 -8.60 -4.77 7.71
C SER A 46 -9.54 -5.24 8.82
N LEU A 47 -9.16 -6.29 9.56
CA LEU A 47 -9.96 -6.80 10.69
C LEU A 47 -9.96 -5.84 11.87
N PHE A 48 -8.80 -5.34 12.28
CA PHE A 48 -8.67 -4.41 13.41
C PHE A 48 -9.33 -3.07 13.11
N GLY A 49 -9.22 -2.58 11.87
CA GLY A 49 -9.95 -1.41 11.40
C GLY A 49 -11.48 -1.61 11.42
N ALA A 50 -11.96 -2.78 11.00
CA ALA A 50 -13.38 -3.13 11.08
C ALA A 50 -13.87 -3.17 12.53
N MET A 51 -13.11 -3.81 13.44
CA MET A 51 -13.44 -3.90 14.86
C MET A 51 -13.39 -2.55 15.57
N TRP A 52 -12.47 -1.66 15.17
CA TRP A 52 -12.46 -0.27 15.64
C TRP A 52 -13.73 0.49 15.24
N SER A 53 -14.19 0.33 13.99
CA SER A 53 -15.39 1.02 13.48
C SER A 53 -16.70 0.56 14.12
N ASP A 54 -16.76 -0.67 14.63
CA ASP A 54 -17.96 -1.27 15.25
C ASP A 54 -17.91 -1.21 16.79
N ALA A 55 -16.80 -0.73 17.38
CA ALA A 55 -16.62 -0.68 18.82
C ALA A 55 -17.42 0.48 19.46
N VAL A 56 -18.54 0.13 20.08
CA VAL A 56 -19.38 1.07 20.84
C VAL A 56 -18.72 1.51 22.17
N ILE A 57 -17.79 0.72 22.70
CA ILE A 57 -17.10 0.99 23.98
C ILE A 57 -15.74 1.66 23.72
N PRO A 58 -15.47 2.85 24.29
CA PRO A 58 -14.27 3.64 23.99
C PRO A 58 -12.95 2.96 24.37
N GLU A 59 -12.92 2.21 25.48
CA GLU A 59 -11.73 1.46 25.90
C GLU A 59 -11.36 0.34 24.91
N LYS A 60 -12.37 -0.34 24.35
CA LYS A 60 -12.15 -1.37 23.32
C LYS A 60 -11.71 -0.73 21.99
N ALA A 61 -12.26 0.43 21.64
CA ALA A 61 -11.83 1.18 20.46
C ALA A 61 -10.37 1.63 20.57
N ALA A 62 -9.91 2.08 21.74
CA ALA A 62 -8.52 2.43 22.01
C ALA A 62 -7.56 1.25 21.75
N PHE A 63 -7.93 0.07 22.24
CA PHE A 63 -7.15 -1.15 22.07
C PHE A 63 -7.02 -1.54 20.59
N TRP A 64 -8.13 -1.64 19.87
CA TRP A 64 -8.13 -1.99 18.43
C TRP A 64 -7.41 -0.94 17.59
N GLY A 65 -7.58 0.35 17.91
CA GLY A 65 -6.85 1.43 17.25
C GLY A 65 -5.34 1.30 17.44
N SER A 66 -4.88 0.95 18.64
CA SER A 66 -3.44 0.77 18.92
C SER A 66 -2.85 -0.39 18.12
N LEU A 67 -3.64 -1.45 17.94
CA LEU A 67 -3.22 -2.63 17.19
C LEU A 67 -3.15 -2.35 15.68
N THR A 68 -4.09 -1.57 15.15
CA THR A 68 -4.07 -1.06 13.77
C THR A 68 -2.86 -0.16 13.52
N LEU A 69 -2.52 0.73 14.47
CA LEU A 69 -1.35 1.60 14.39
C LEU A 69 -0.04 0.81 14.30
N ILE A 70 0.08 -0.22 15.15
CA ILE A 70 1.23 -1.14 15.14
C ILE A 70 1.32 -1.86 13.80
N ALA A 71 0.20 -2.40 13.30
CA ALA A 71 0.15 -3.08 12.00
C ALA A 71 0.62 -2.16 10.86
N LYS A 72 0.09 -0.92 10.80
CA LYS A 72 0.49 0.10 9.81
C LYS A 72 1.98 0.50 9.92
N SER A 73 2.58 0.39 11.10
CA SER A 73 3.99 0.76 11.30
C SER A 73 4.97 -0.25 10.71
N PHE A 74 4.66 -1.55 10.81
CA PHE A 74 5.52 -2.61 10.25
C PHE A 74 5.29 -2.83 8.74
N PHE A 75 4.14 -2.38 8.25
CA PHE A 75 3.69 -2.51 6.87
C PHE A 75 4.75 -2.13 5.80
N PRO A 76 5.31 -0.91 5.76
CA PRO A 76 6.18 -0.47 4.67
C PRO A 76 7.47 -1.30 4.55
N GLY A 77 8.08 -1.70 5.67
CA GLY A 77 9.32 -2.45 5.66
C GLY A 77 9.19 -3.84 5.02
N ILE A 78 8.11 -4.56 5.35
CA ILE A 78 7.87 -5.92 4.86
C ILE A 78 7.56 -5.93 3.36
N TRP A 79 6.80 -4.95 2.89
CA TRP A 79 6.47 -4.83 1.48
C TRP A 79 7.64 -4.29 0.63
N ILE A 80 8.49 -3.44 1.17
CA ILE A 80 9.74 -3.06 0.50
C ILE A 80 10.67 -4.28 0.37
N CYS A 81 10.83 -5.07 1.44
CA CYS A 81 11.53 -6.36 1.39
C CYS A 81 11.00 -7.27 0.29
N PHE A 82 9.67 -7.46 0.24
CA PHE A 82 9.03 -8.23 -0.81
C PHE A 82 9.36 -7.67 -2.20
N SER A 83 9.18 -6.37 -2.42
CA SER A 83 9.41 -5.73 -3.73
C SER A 83 10.85 -5.87 -4.25
N LEU A 84 11.83 -5.95 -3.34
CA LEU A 84 13.25 -6.11 -3.65
C LEU A 84 13.68 -7.56 -3.89
N THR A 85 12.97 -8.51 -3.28
CA THR A 85 13.33 -9.94 -3.31
C THR A 85 12.51 -10.72 -4.32
N TYR A 86 11.32 -10.23 -4.64
CA TYR A 86 10.43 -10.83 -5.63
C TYR A 86 11.10 -10.90 -7.00
N SER A 87 11.13 -12.11 -7.57
CA SER A 87 11.65 -12.39 -8.92
C SER A 87 13.13 -12.05 -9.13
N ARG A 88 13.94 -11.87 -8.08
CA ARG A 88 15.39 -11.56 -8.21
C ARG A 88 16.36 -12.68 -7.81
N GLY A 89 15.87 -13.86 -7.45
CA GLY A 89 16.64 -15.10 -7.20
C GLY A 89 17.63 -15.10 -6.02
N ASN A 90 18.32 -13.99 -5.74
CA ASN A 90 19.39 -13.93 -4.75
C ASN A 90 19.06 -13.00 -3.57
N ALA A 91 18.22 -13.48 -2.65
CA ALA A 91 17.85 -12.74 -1.44
C ALA A 91 19.04 -12.44 -0.50
N ARG A 92 20.18 -13.13 -0.66
CA ARG A 92 21.39 -12.93 0.18
C ARG A 92 22.28 -11.77 -0.28
N SER A 93 22.20 -11.32 -1.53
CA SER A 93 23.04 -10.24 -2.06
C SER A 93 22.31 -8.91 -2.20
N LEU A 94 21.44 -8.55 -1.24
CA LEU A 94 20.90 -7.18 -1.22
C LEU A 94 22.07 -6.20 -1.02
N PRO A 95 22.26 -5.23 -1.93
CA PRO A 95 23.28 -4.19 -1.75
C PRO A 95 23.04 -3.47 -0.43
N SER A 96 24.11 -3.06 0.26
CA SER A 96 24.03 -2.45 1.60
C SER A 96 23.03 -1.27 1.65
N ARG A 97 22.96 -0.48 0.58
CA ARG A 97 21.99 0.62 0.42
C ARG A 97 20.53 0.19 0.49
N SER A 98 20.15 -0.95 -0.08
CA SER A 98 18.75 -1.42 -0.02
C SER A 98 18.40 -2.05 1.32
N ARG A 99 19.37 -2.63 2.03
CA ARG A 99 19.20 -3.05 3.42
C ARG A 99 18.95 -1.85 4.33
N LEU A 100 19.70 -0.76 4.15
CA LEU A 100 19.45 0.49 4.86
C LEU A 100 18.05 1.05 4.57
N LEU A 101 17.58 1.00 3.32
CA LEU A 101 16.21 1.42 2.98
C LEU A 101 15.14 0.58 3.68
N VAL A 102 15.30 -0.75 3.74
CA VAL A 102 14.40 -1.65 4.47
C VAL A 102 14.40 -1.32 5.97
N VAL A 103 15.58 -1.19 6.56
CA VAL A 103 15.73 -0.90 7.99
C VAL A 103 15.13 0.45 8.33
N ALA A 104 15.39 1.48 7.52
CA ALA A 104 14.75 2.79 7.65
C ALA A 104 13.22 2.70 7.50
N ALA A 105 12.74 1.89 6.55
CA ALA A 105 11.31 1.65 6.35
C ALA A 105 10.60 0.95 7.51
N VAL A 106 11.33 0.21 8.35
CA VAL A 106 10.78 -0.35 9.59
C VAL A 106 10.95 0.62 10.76
N LEU A 107 12.16 1.16 10.93
CA LEU A 107 12.49 1.96 12.12
C LEU A 107 11.79 3.32 12.16
N ILE A 108 11.63 4.00 11.02
CA ILE A 108 11.05 5.34 10.99
C ILE A 108 9.56 5.32 11.38
N PRO A 109 8.67 4.49 10.77
CA PRO A 109 7.28 4.42 11.20
C PRO A 109 7.12 3.93 12.62
N VAL A 110 7.89 2.91 13.02
CA VAL A 110 7.81 2.35 14.37
C VAL A 110 8.26 3.37 15.41
N GLY A 111 9.35 4.10 15.15
CA GLY A 111 9.83 5.16 16.03
C GLY A 111 8.80 6.27 16.20
N ILE A 112 8.21 6.75 15.11
CA ILE A 112 7.16 7.78 15.17
C ILE A 112 5.92 7.25 15.89
N SER A 113 5.51 6.01 15.61
CA SER A 113 4.36 5.36 16.25
C SER A 113 4.52 5.18 17.76
N VAL A 114 5.72 4.84 18.24
CA VAL A 114 6.01 4.69 19.67
C VAL A 114 6.10 6.05 20.37
N ILE A 115 6.77 7.04 19.77
CA ILE A 115 6.95 8.37 20.37
C ILE A 115 5.62 9.13 20.45
N PHE A 116 4.78 9.02 19.43
CA PHE A 116 3.52 9.76 19.31
C PHE A 116 2.28 8.89 19.57
N ARG A 117 2.44 7.72 20.21
CA ARG A 117 1.36 6.73 20.43
C ARG A 117 0.11 7.33 21.09
N ASN A 118 0.30 8.15 22.13
CA ASN A 118 -0.81 8.76 22.88
C ASN A 118 -1.51 9.90 22.11
N GLN A 119 -0.85 10.47 21.10
CA GLN A 119 -1.41 11.56 20.27
C GLN A 119 -2.13 11.01 19.03
N LEU A 120 -1.78 9.81 18.57
CA LEU A 120 -2.35 9.15 17.39
C LEU A 120 -3.62 8.34 17.70
N LEU A 121 -3.88 8.03 18.98
CA LEU A 121 -5.09 7.33 19.43
C LEU A 121 -6.15 8.36 19.89
N PRO A 122 -7.38 8.32 19.37
CA PRO A 122 -8.43 9.31 19.67
C PRO A 122 -9.08 9.10 21.05
N VAL A 123 -8.29 8.87 22.11
CA VAL A 123 -8.80 8.44 23.43
C VAL A 123 -8.86 9.57 24.46
N SER A 124 -8.31 10.75 24.20
CA SER A 124 -8.43 11.87 25.13
C SER A 124 -9.68 12.71 24.84
N LEU A 125 -10.82 12.33 25.45
CA LEU A 125 -11.96 13.22 25.65
C LEU A 125 -11.73 14.24 26.78
N ILE A 126 -10.56 14.29 27.41
CA ILE A 126 -10.29 15.18 28.55
C ILE A 126 -8.81 15.56 28.54
N ASP A 127 -8.41 16.50 27.67
CA ASP A 127 -7.63 17.68 28.07
C ASP A 127 -7.41 18.59 26.86
N SER A 128 -8.02 19.75 26.91
CA SER A 128 -7.89 20.80 25.90
C SER A 128 -6.59 21.56 26.15
N ASP A 129 -5.46 20.99 25.74
CA ASP A 129 -4.21 21.73 25.61
C ASP A 129 -3.91 21.97 24.13
N SER A 130 -4.02 23.23 23.70
CA SER A 130 -3.99 23.65 22.28
C SER A 130 -2.72 23.22 21.52
N ASP A 131 -1.61 23.02 22.24
CA ASP A 131 -0.34 22.53 21.70
C ASP A 131 -0.33 21.02 21.39
N SER A 132 -1.19 20.23 22.05
CA SER A 132 -1.26 18.77 21.86
C SER A 132 -2.04 18.39 20.60
N TRP A 133 -3.06 19.17 20.24
CA TRP A 133 -3.88 18.96 19.04
C TRP A 133 -3.09 19.23 17.76
N VAL A 134 -2.29 20.31 17.72
CA VAL A 134 -1.42 20.64 16.58
C VAL A 134 -0.35 19.57 16.37
N ARG A 135 0.19 18.99 17.46
CA ARG A 135 1.24 17.97 17.42
C ARG A 135 0.73 16.59 16.94
N SER A 136 -0.50 16.23 17.32
CA SER A 136 -1.18 15.02 16.83
C SER A 136 -1.37 15.05 15.30
N HIS A 137 -1.87 16.16 14.75
CA HIS A 137 -2.03 16.31 13.31
C HIS A 137 -0.69 16.27 12.55
N ALA A 138 0.38 16.86 13.11
CA ALA A 138 1.69 16.80 12.50
C ALA A 138 2.26 15.36 12.45
N ALA A 139 2.13 14.60 13.53
CA ALA A 139 2.59 13.20 13.58
C ALA A 139 1.82 12.30 12.61
N ALA A 140 0.49 12.45 12.54
CA ALA A 140 -0.36 11.73 11.59
C ALA A 140 0.03 12.04 10.13
N ARG A 141 0.29 13.32 9.81
CA ARG A 141 0.76 13.72 8.48
C ARG A 141 2.13 13.12 8.14
N MET A 142 3.08 13.12 9.08
CA MET A 142 4.39 12.51 8.85
C MET A 142 4.30 11.02 8.54
N LEU A 143 3.48 10.28 9.31
CA LEU A 143 3.26 8.85 9.08
C LEU A 143 2.56 8.58 7.74
N ASN A 144 1.51 9.33 7.41
CA ASN A 144 0.81 9.20 6.13
C ASN A 144 1.75 9.52 4.95
N GLY A 145 2.57 10.57 5.07
CA GLY A 145 3.60 10.92 4.09
C GLY A 145 4.62 9.80 3.93
N PHE A 146 5.07 9.19 5.02
CA PHE A 146 5.97 8.05 4.97
C PHE A 146 5.33 6.84 4.28
N GLN A 147 4.09 6.52 4.63
CA GLN A 147 3.35 5.42 4.03
C GLN A 147 3.14 5.64 2.53
N LEU A 148 2.85 6.87 2.12
CA LEU A 148 2.73 7.28 0.72
C LEU A 148 4.04 7.07 -0.04
N VAL A 149 5.17 7.58 0.48
CA VAL A 149 6.48 7.41 -0.15
C VAL A 149 6.84 5.93 -0.25
N SER A 150 6.56 5.14 0.80
CA SER A 150 6.82 3.70 0.78
C SER A 150 6.03 2.98 -0.30
N ALA A 151 4.75 3.31 -0.49
CA ALA A 151 3.90 2.73 -1.53
C ALA A 151 4.42 3.05 -2.94
N VAL A 152 4.86 4.29 -3.18
CA VAL A 152 5.50 4.67 -4.45
C VAL A 152 6.79 3.89 -4.68
N VAL A 153 7.64 3.73 -3.67
CA VAL A 153 8.89 2.94 -3.77
C VAL A 153 8.59 1.46 -4.06
N ILE A 154 7.57 0.88 -3.43
CA ILE A 154 7.14 -0.50 -3.67
C ILE A 154 6.68 -0.67 -5.13
N LEU A 155 5.82 0.22 -5.62
CA LEU A 155 5.35 0.19 -7.02
C LEU A 155 6.49 0.39 -8.00
N MET A 156 7.43 1.29 -7.71
CA MET A 156 8.63 1.51 -8.52
C MET A 156 9.53 0.28 -8.62
N ASN A 157 9.68 -0.46 -7.53
CA ASN A 157 10.44 -1.71 -7.54
C ASN A 157 9.70 -2.81 -8.32
N LEU A 158 8.40 -2.97 -8.11
CA LEU A 158 7.58 -3.95 -8.84
C LEU A 158 7.53 -3.63 -10.34
N GLU A 159 7.47 -2.36 -10.70
CA GLU A 159 7.53 -1.89 -12.08
C GLU A 159 8.86 -2.29 -12.73
N ARG A 160 9.98 -2.02 -12.05
CA ARG A 160 11.31 -2.41 -12.56
C ARG A 160 11.39 -3.91 -12.78
N THR A 161 10.87 -4.70 -11.84
CA THR A 161 10.81 -6.16 -11.95
C THR A 161 9.92 -6.61 -13.11
N PHE A 162 8.79 -5.95 -13.34
CA PHE A 162 7.92 -6.22 -14.49
C PHE A 162 8.61 -5.92 -15.82
N ARG A 163 9.30 -4.77 -15.91
CA ARG A 163 10.01 -4.35 -17.12
C ARG A 163 11.23 -5.23 -17.44
N SER A 164 11.89 -5.78 -16.42
CA SER A 164 13.06 -6.67 -16.61
C SER A 164 12.68 -8.12 -16.95
N ALA A 165 11.46 -8.56 -16.61
CA ALA A 165 10.98 -9.88 -17.02
C ALA A 165 10.75 -9.87 -18.55
N VAL A 166 10.92 -11.02 -19.22
CA VAL A 166 10.66 -11.17 -20.66
C VAL A 166 9.85 -12.44 -20.92
N GLY A 167 9.05 -12.46 -22.00
CA GLY A 167 8.38 -13.67 -22.49
C GLY A 167 7.29 -14.19 -21.56
N THR A 168 7.31 -15.51 -21.31
CA THR A 168 6.32 -16.19 -20.46
C THR A 168 6.34 -15.70 -19.00
N MET A 169 7.47 -15.16 -18.53
CA MET A 169 7.62 -14.60 -17.19
C MET A 169 6.84 -13.31 -16.99
N GLN A 170 6.84 -12.40 -17.99
CA GLN A 170 6.04 -11.15 -17.94
C GLN A 170 4.56 -11.46 -17.73
N TRP A 171 4.05 -12.46 -18.44
CA TRP A 171 2.63 -12.81 -18.40
C TRP A 171 2.21 -13.45 -17.07
N ARG A 172 3.11 -14.23 -16.45
CA ARG A 172 2.91 -14.84 -15.12
C ARG A 172 2.89 -13.79 -14.01
N ILE A 173 3.86 -12.86 -13.99
CA ILE A 173 3.93 -11.83 -12.92
C ILE A 173 2.92 -10.69 -13.11
N LYS A 174 2.36 -10.51 -14.32
CA LYS A 174 1.45 -9.41 -14.66
C LYS A 174 0.30 -9.26 -13.67
N PHE A 175 -0.37 -10.36 -13.32
CA PHE A 175 -1.51 -10.32 -12.42
C PHE A 175 -1.13 -9.99 -10.98
N VAL A 176 0.05 -10.43 -10.52
CA VAL A 176 0.58 -10.06 -9.21
C VAL A 176 0.91 -8.58 -9.17
N VAL A 177 1.61 -8.06 -10.19
CA VAL A 177 2.00 -6.65 -10.27
C VAL A 177 0.77 -5.74 -10.39
N ILE A 178 -0.24 -6.11 -11.18
CA ILE A 178 -1.50 -5.34 -11.27
C ILE A 178 -2.28 -5.42 -9.95
N GLY A 179 -2.38 -6.60 -9.33
CA GLY A 179 -3.09 -6.75 -8.05
C GLY A 179 -2.47 -5.90 -6.95
N LEU A 180 -1.16 -5.96 -6.78
CA LEU A 180 -0.42 -5.08 -5.86
C LEU A 180 -0.50 -3.61 -6.29
N GLY A 181 -0.50 -3.35 -7.60
CA GLY A 181 -0.74 -2.04 -8.19
C GLY A 181 -2.03 -1.39 -7.70
N ILE A 182 -3.13 -2.14 -7.68
CA ILE A 182 -4.44 -1.68 -7.21
C ILE A 182 -4.41 -1.43 -5.70
N ILE A 183 -3.82 -2.34 -4.92
CA ILE A 183 -3.76 -2.22 -3.46
C ILE A 183 -2.93 -1.00 -3.06
N PHE A 184 -1.70 -0.88 -3.55
CA PHE A 184 -0.83 0.27 -3.23
C PHE A 184 -1.30 1.57 -3.89
N GLY A 185 -1.99 1.49 -5.03
CA GLY A 185 -2.63 2.65 -5.66
C GLY A 185 -3.72 3.24 -4.76
N ALA A 186 -4.60 2.40 -4.22
CA ALA A 186 -5.59 2.82 -3.24
C ALA A 186 -4.93 3.42 -1.98
N GLN A 187 -3.84 2.82 -1.50
CA GLN A 187 -3.09 3.40 -0.38
C GLN A 187 -2.50 4.78 -0.69
N ILE A 188 -1.98 5.01 -1.90
CA ILE A 188 -1.50 6.34 -2.32
C ILE A 188 -2.66 7.34 -2.30
N TYR A 189 -3.84 6.94 -2.79
CA TYR A 189 -5.03 7.78 -2.73
C TYR A 189 -5.43 8.10 -1.29
N THR A 190 -5.59 7.08 -0.44
CA THR A 190 -6.04 7.26 0.95
C THR A 190 -5.02 8.07 1.75
N ALA A 191 -3.72 7.82 1.58
CA ALA A 191 -2.67 8.60 2.23
C ALA A 191 -2.61 10.05 1.71
N SER A 192 -2.88 10.28 0.43
CA SER A 192 -2.99 11.64 -0.14
C SER A 192 -4.18 12.40 0.45
N GLN A 193 -5.33 11.75 0.58
CA GLN A 193 -6.52 12.34 1.21
C GLN A 193 -6.27 12.66 2.68
N ALA A 194 -5.70 11.71 3.42
CA ALA A 194 -5.37 11.88 4.83
C ALA A 194 -4.33 12.99 5.08
N LEU A 195 -3.45 13.28 4.10
CA LEU A 195 -2.53 14.42 4.17
C LEU A 195 -3.24 15.76 3.97
N LEU A 196 -4.19 15.82 3.03
CA LEU A 196 -4.88 17.05 2.64
C LEU A 196 -5.96 17.46 3.65
N PHE A 197 -6.79 16.51 4.08
CA PHE A 197 -7.87 16.77 5.05
C PHE A 197 -7.48 16.49 6.49
N SER A 198 -6.25 15.99 6.72
CA SER A 198 -5.75 15.63 8.06
C SER A 198 -6.67 14.65 8.81
N ASP A 199 -7.35 13.78 8.07
CA ASP A 199 -8.08 12.67 8.65
C ASP A 199 -7.11 11.70 9.35
N GLY A 200 -7.51 11.23 10.53
CA GLY A 200 -6.67 10.38 11.37
C GLY A 200 -6.21 9.11 10.65
N ILE A 201 -5.00 8.65 10.97
CA ILE A 201 -4.35 7.50 10.33
C ILE A 201 -5.10 6.16 10.46
N LEU A 202 -6.09 6.10 11.37
CA LEU A 202 -6.85 4.90 11.71
C LEU A 202 -8.13 4.72 10.88
N VAL A 203 -8.48 5.68 10.01
CA VAL A 203 -9.68 5.56 9.18
C VAL A 203 -9.45 4.50 8.11
N LEU A 204 -10.13 3.36 8.27
CA LEU A 204 -10.18 2.34 7.22
C LEU A 204 -11.13 2.82 6.11
N SER A 205 -10.55 3.20 4.98
CA SER A 205 -11.34 3.67 3.85
C SER A 205 -12.08 2.51 3.18
N ARG A 206 -13.32 2.75 2.74
CA ARG A 206 -14.06 1.82 1.88
C ARG A 206 -13.23 1.44 0.65
N ILE A 207 -12.47 2.41 0.12
CA ILE A 207 -11.65 2.24 -1.07
C ILE A 207 -10.52 1.24 -0.84
N ASP A 208 -9.89 1.25 0.35
CA ASP A 208 -8.82 0.30 0.70
C ASP A 208 -9.37 -1.13 0.78
N SER A 209 -10.54 -1.33 1.39
CA SER A 209 -11.20 -2.65 1.46
C SER A 209 -11.59 -3.20 0.09
N VAL A 210 -12.15 -2.35 -0.79
CA VAL A 210 -12.46 -2.73 -2.18
C VAL A 210 -11.19 -3.09 -2.95
N ALA A 211 -10.16 -2.24 -2.84
CA ALA A 211 -8.90 -2.44 -3.53
C ALA A 211 -8.16 -3.71 -3.05
N LEU A 212 -8.19 -3.99 -1.75
CA LEU A 212 -7.66 -5.21 -1.16
C LEU A 212 -8.38 -6.44 -1.71
N LEU A 213 -9.71 -6.40 -1.80
CA LEU A 213 -10.51 -7.52 -2.33
C LEU A 213 -10.21 -7.77 -3.82
N ILE A 214 -10.18 -6.72 -4.64
CA ILE A 214 -9.84 -6.82 -6.07
C ILE A 214 -8.39 -7.31 -6.25
N GLY A 215 -7.45 -6.76 -5.48
CA GLY A 215 -6.05 -7.15 -5.51
C GLY A 215 -5.85 -8.61 -5.13
N CYS A 216 -6.49 -9.07 -4.04
CA CYS A 216 -6.52 -10.46 -3.62
C CYS A 216 -7.07 -11.37 -4.74
N ALA A 217 -8.20 -11.00 -5.36
CA ALA A 217 -8.77 -11.79 -6.45
C ALA A 217 -7.81 -11.93 -7.64
N LEU A 218 -7.14 -10.85 -8.05
CA LEU A 218 -6.14 -10.88 -9.12
C LEU A 218 -4.93 -11.73 -8.75
N ILE A 219 -4.48 -11.69 -7.50
CA ILE A 219 -3.38 -12.52 -7.00
C ILE A 219 -3.78 -14.00 -6.99
N VAL A 220 -5.01 -14.34 -6.59
CA VAL A 220 -5.54 -15.72 -6.68
C VAL A 220 -5.53 -16.20 -8.14
N ILE A 221 -6.01 -15.37 -9.07
CA ILE A 221 -5.98 -15.67 -10.51
C ILE A 221 -4.53 -15.89 -10.97
N ALA A 222 -3.60 -15.05 -10.53
CA ALA A 222 -2.18 -15.19 -10.83
C ALA A 222 -1.65 -16.56 -10.38
N PHE A 223 -2.02 -16.99 -9.17
CA PHE A 223 -1.54 -18.26 -8.59
C PHE A 223 -2.14 -19.48 -9.29
N ARG A 224 -3.44 -19.43 -9.64
CA ARG A 224 -4.09 -20.51 -10.40
C ARG A 224 -3.52 -20.64 -11.81
N ARG A 225 -3.17 -19.53 -12.45
CA ARG A 225 -2.68 -19.50 -13.84
C ARG A 225 -1.22 -19.88 -13.97
N SER A 226 -0.38 -19.51 -13.00
CA SER A 226 1.08 -19.59 -13.14
C SER A 226 1.69 -20.81 -12.46
N GLY A 227 1.09 -21.29 -11.36
CA GLY A 227 1.81 -22.10 -10.38
C GLY A 227 2.96 -21.30 -9.74
N PHE A 228 3.12 -21.36 -8.43
CA PHE A 228 4.10 -20.54 -7.69
C PHE A 228 5.49 -21.24 -7.71
N GLY A 229 5.98 -21.57 -8.91
CA GLY A 229 7.29 -22.21 -9.11
C GLY A 229 8.40 -21.16 -9.16
N GLU A 230 9.56 -21.47 -8.57
CA GLU A 230 10.76 -20.63 -8.44
C GLU A 230 11.00 -19.75 -9.67
N ILE A 231 10.83 -18.45 -9.46
CA ILE A 231 10.99 -17.42 -10.47
C ILE A 231 12.41 -16.87 -10.31
N ASP A 232 13.38 -17.62 -10.80
CA ASP A 232 14.70 -17.07 -11.10
C ASP A 232 14.61 -16.35 -12.44
N VAL A 233 14.24 -15.06 -12.41
CA VAL A 233 14.43 -14.21 -13.58
C VAL A 233 15.92 -13.93 -13.70
N TYR A 234 16.53 -14.53 -14.72
CA TYR A 234 17.80 -14.06 -15.24
C TYR A 234 17.57 -12.66 -15.85
N PRO A 235 18.22 -11.61 -15.33
CA PRO A 235 17.98 -10.25 -15.82
C PRO A 235 18.48 -10.11 -17.25
N SER A 236 17.57 -9.80 -18.19
CA SER A 236 17.95 -9.23 -19.47
C SER A 236 18.30 -7.76 -19.26
N HIS A 237 19.52 -7.36 -19.65
CA HIS A 237 20.06 -6.02 -19.47
C HIS A 237 19.26 -4.98 -20.27
N ALA A 238 18.18 -4.46 -19.70
CA ALA A 238 17.48 -3.26 -20.19
C ALA A 238 17.31 -2.27 -19.04
N VAL A 239 18.40 -1.58 -18.71
CA VAL A 239 18.41 -0.50 -17.72
C VAL A 239 17.74 0.74 -18.33
N LEU A 240 16.41 0.79 -18.25
CA LEU A 240 15.69 2.06 -18.41
C LEU A 240 15.78 2.82 -17.08
N ARG A 241 16.67 3.82 -17.04
CA ARG A 241 17.03 4.62 -15.86
C ARG A 241 15.85 5.36 -15.20
N THR A 242 14.72 5.54 -15.89
CA THR A 242 13.59 6.33 -15.38
C THR A 242 12.41 5.43 -14.98
N SER A 243 11.93 5.57 -13.73
CA SER A 243 10.71 4.91 -13.25
C SER A 243 9.48 5.68 -13.71
N LEU A 244 8.58 5.02 -14.44
CA LEU A 244 7.34 5.64 -14.91
C LEU A 244 6.39 5.83 -13.74
N THR A 245 6.33 4.86 -12.81
CA THR A 245 5.50 4.99 -11.59
C THR A 245 5.88 6.20 -10.77
N PHE A 246 7.16 6.55 -10.64
CA PHE A 246 7.58 7.78 -9.96
C PHE A 246 7.04 9.03 -10.65
N VAL A 247 7.15 9.11 -11.98
CA VAL A 247 6.64 10.25 -12.77
C VAL A 247 5.11 10.34 -12.68
N LEU A 248 4.40 9.23 -12.82
CA LEU A 248 2.94 9.20 -12.76
C LEU A 248 2.42 9.49 -11.34
N ALA A 249 3.07 8.95 -10.31
CA ALA A 249 2.71 9.26 -8.92
C ALA A 249 2.97 10.73 -8.59
N GLY A 250 4.10 11.30 -9.04
CA GLY A 250 4.38 12.72 -8.88
C GLY A 250 3.36 13.61 -9.62
N ALA A 251 3.02 13.26 -10.86
CA ALA A 251 1.99 13.95 -11.63
C ALA A 251 0.61 13.87 -10.96
N TYR A 252 0.24 12.70 -10.42
CA TYR A 252 -0.98 12.51 -9.65
C TYR A 252 -1.03 13.44 -8.43
N LEU A 253 0.03 13.43 -7.60
CA LEU A 253 0.10 14.28 -6.40
C LEU A 253 0.05 15.76 -6.75
N PHE A 254 0.71 16.17 -7.83
CA PHE A 254 0.66 17.54 -8.30
C PHE A 254 -0.77 17.96 -8.70
N VAL A 255 -1.45 17.14 -9.52
CA VAL A 255 -2.83 17.43 -9.95
C VAL A 255 -3.78 17.47 -8.75
N VAL A 256 -3.69 16.51 -7.84
CA VAL A 256 -4.55 16.45 -6.65
C VAL A 256 -4.25 17.60 -5.69
N GLY A 257 -2.99 18.00 -5.53
CA GLY A 257 -2.60 19.17 -4.75
C GLY A 257 -3.16 20.48 -5.32
N VAL A 258 -3.11 20.65 -6.65
CA VAL A 258 -3.73 21.81 -7.32
C VAL A 258 -5.25 21.80 -7.16
N LEU A 259 -5.89 20.65 -7.33
CA LEU A 259 -7.33 20.51 -7.08
C LEU A 259 -7.69 20.87 -5.63
N ALA A 260 -6.86 20.48 -4.67
CA ALA A 260 -7.09 20.77 -3.26
C ALA A 260 -7.05 22.28 -2.99
N GLU A 261 -6.08 22.99 -3.58
CA GLU A 261 -5.99 24.46 -3.50
C GLU A 261 -7.21 25.14 -4.13
N VAL A 262 -7.70 24.64 -5.27
CA VAL A 262 -8.91 25.15 -5.92
C VAL A 262 -10.15 24.94 -5.05
N VAL A 263 -10.27 23.77 -4.42
CA VAL A 263 -11.36 23.46 -3.50
C VAL A 263 -11.30 24.33 -2.25
N ALA A 264 -10.09 24.55 -1.70
CA ALA A 264 -9.90 25.43 -0.54
C ALA A 264 -10.38 26.87 -0.80
N ARG A 265 -10.24 27.35 -2.04
CA ARG A 265 -10.72 28.69 -2.45
C ARG A 265 -12.20 28.75 -2.80
N THR A 266 -12.77 27.65 -3.29
CA THR A 266 -14.16 27.61 -3.79
C THR A 266 -15.16 27.03 -2.77
N GLY A 267 -14.68 26.40 -1.70
CA GLY A 267 -15.50 25.82 -0.63
C GLY A 267 -16.30 24.57 -1.03
N LYS A 268 -16.13 24.05 -2.25
CA LYS A 268 -16.88 22.89 -2.77
C LYS A 268 -16.11 21.58 -2.55
N ALA A 269 -16.15 21.07 -1.32
CA ALA A 269 -15.42 19.85 -0.94
C ALA A 269 -16.11 18.54 -1.39
N ASP A 270 -17.43 18.55 -1.61
CA ASP A 270 -18.21 17.32 -1.81
C ASP A 270 -17.79 16.47 -3.03
N ALA A 271 -17.21 17.08 -4.06
CA ALA A 271 -16.78 16.37 -5.26
C ALA A 271 -15.29 15.98 -5.25
N PHE A 272 -14.51 16.43 -4.26
CA PHE A 272 -13.05 16.32 -4.28
C PHE A 272 -12.56 14.87 -4.21
N GLU A 273 -13.12 14.07 -3.31
CA GLU A 273 -12.75 12.66 -3.16
C GLU A 273 -12.94 11.88 -4.46
N LEU A 274 -14.12 12.02 -5.09
CA LEU A 274 -14.43 11.36 -6.36
C LEU A 274 -13.54 11.84 -7.50
N GLN A 275 -13.26 13.14 -7.60
CA GLN A 275 -12.36 13.69 -8.61
C GLN A 275 -10.94 13.14 -8.46
N ALA A 276 -10.39 13.14 -7.25
CA ALA A 276 -9.08 12.60 -6.97
C ALA A 276 -9.00 11.09 -7.27
N LEU A 277 -10.08 10.34 -7.04
CA LEU A 277 -10.14 8.91 -7.38
C LEU A 277 -10.13 8.69 -8.90
N ILE A 278 -10.89 9.49 -9.65
CA ILE A 278 -10.93 9.43 -11.12
C ILE A 278 -9.55 9.74 -11.70
N VAL A 279 -8.87 10.76 -11.19
CA VAL A 279 -7.51 11.12 -11.62
C VAL A 279 -6.53 9.97 -11.34
N LEU A 280 -6.62 9.31 -10.17
CA LEU A 280 -5.79 8.14 -9.87
C LEU A 280 -6.04 7.01 -10.88
N LEU A 281 -7.31 6.68 -11.13
CA LEU A 281 -7.69 5.61 -12.07
C LEU A 281 -7.20 5.91 -13.49
N ALA A 282 -7.25 7.16 -13.92
CA ALA A 282 -6.72 7.59 -15.21
C ALA A 282 -5.20 7.35 -15.31
N PHE A 283 -4.43 7.77 -14.30
CA PHE A 283 -2.98 7.52 -14.26
C PHE A 283 -2.62 6.04 -14.12
N ALA A 284 -3.39 5.26 -13.35
CA ALA A 284 -3.21 3.82 -13.24
C ALA A 284 -3.50 3.11 -14.57
N GLY A 285 -4.56 3.51 -15.28
CA GLY A 285 -4.88 3.03 -16.62
C GLY A 285 -3.79 3.36 -17.63
N LEU A 286 -3.27 4.60 -17.58
CA LEU A 286 -2.14 5.03 -18.40
C LEU A 286 -0.88 4.20 -18.11
N ALA A 287 -0.59 3.93 -16.82
CA ALA A 287 0.53 3.07 -16.43
C ALA A 287 0.39 1.68 -17.05
N VAL A 288 -0.76 1.03 -16.90
CA VAL A 288 -1.02 -0.31 -17.47
C VAL A 288 -0.90 -0.30 -19.00
N ALA A 289 -1.38 0.76 -19.66
CA ALA A 289 -1.26 0.92 -21.11
C ALA A 289 0.21 1.05 -21.55
N LEU A 290 1.00 1.90 -20.87
CA LEU A 290 2.43 2.13 -21.19
C LEU A 290 3.32 0.91 -20.85
N LEU A 291 2.94 0.13 -19.85
CA LEU A 291 3.59 -1.14 -19.51
C LEU A 291 3.22 -2.27 -20.50
N SER A 292 2.15 -2.13 -21.28
CA SER A 292 1.75 -3.13 -22.27
C SER A 292 2.63 -3.05 -23.53
N ASN A 293 3.41 -4.10 -23.80
CA ASN A 293 4.28 -4.20 -24.98
C ASN A 293 3.54 -3.95 -26.32
N ARG A 294 2.23 -4.20 -26.38
CA ARG A 294 1.43 -4.05 -27.61
C ARG A 294 1.28 -2.61 -28.09
N LEU A 295 1.24 -1.63 -27.17
CA LEU A 295 1.19 -0.21 -27.55
C LEU A 295 2.57 0.31 -27.96
N ARG A 296 3.62 -0.20 -27.33
CA ARG A 296 5.01 0.18 -27.64
C ARG A 296 5.45 -0.27 -29.03
N GLN A 297 4.92 -1.38 -29.54
CA GLN A 297 5.15 -1.84 -30.92
C GLN A 297 4.36 -1.06 -31.98
N LYS A 298 3.32 -0.32 -31.60
CA LYS A 298 2.53 0.51 -32.55
C LYS A 298 3.03 1.95 -32.68
N ILE A 299 3.82 2.42 -31.72
CA ILE A 299 4.36 3.79 -31.67
C ILE A 299 5.81 3.85 -32.18
N ARG A 300 6.45 2.70 -32.38
CA ARG A 300 7.77 2.56 -33.03
C ARG A 300 7.59 2.11 -34.46
#